data_AF-A0A7J9DFW6-F1
#
_entry.id   AF-A0A7J9DFW6-F1
#
_cell.length_a   1.000
_cell.length_b   1.000
_cell.length_c   1.000
_cell.angle_alpha   90.00
_cell.angle_beta   90.00
_cell.angle_gamma   90.00
#
_symmetry.space_group_name_H-M   'P 1'
#
loop_
_entity.id
_entity.type
_entity.pdbx_description
1 polymer ?
#
loop_
_entity_poly.entity_id
_entity_poly.type
_entity_poly.pdbx_seq_one_letter_code
_entity_poly.pdbx_strand_id
1 'polypeptide(L)'
;MKEEVNFVAMKEGIILVKFGNVEDRKRILNLSPWFFDQCLFAMLPYVKDKEIESYTFNLSPFWVRIFNIPFECMDRSVAMDVGCAIRELIAINWRDRDGGWTEYIQLRVIIDISEPLRRVVHFVNGEGVTTVYAIKYERLPTFCYN
;
A
#
# COMPACT_ATOMS: atom_id res chain seq x y z
N MET A 1 8.73 30.24 4.31
CA MET A 1 8.43 30.35 2.87
C MET A 1 7.66 29.08 2.51
N LYS A 2 6.40 29.16 2.05
CA LYS A 2 5.72 27.95 1.56
C LYS A 2 6.44 27.55 0.29
N GLU A 3 7.08 26.39 0.29
CA GLU A 3 7.72 25.87 -0.92
C GLU A 3 6.62 25.55 -1.93
N GLU A 4 6.78 26.06 -3.14
CA GLU A 4 5.75 26.00 -4.18
C GLU A 4 5.69 24.58 -4.75
N VAL A 5 4.49 23.99 -4.76
CA VAL A 5 4.21 22.75 -5.49
C VAL A 5 3.59 23.15 -6.82
N ASN A 6 4.25 22.78 -7.91
CA ASN A 6 3.84 23.13 -9.26
C ASN A 6 3.25 21.91 -9.96
N PHE A 7 2.06 22.07 -10.55
CA PHE A 7 1.37 21.02 -11.29
C PHE A 7 1.43 21.34 -12.78
N VAL A 8 1.90 20.41 -13.58
CA VAL A 8 1.93 20.53 -15.04
C VAL A 8 1.09 19.41 -15.63
N ALA A 9 -0.02 19.77 -16.26
CA ALA A 9 -0.83 18.82 -17.02
C ALA A 9 -0.03 18.33 -18.23
N MET A 10 0.04 17.01 -18.40
CA MET A 10 0.64 16.36 -19.55
C MET A 10 -0.48 15.82 -20.44
N LYS A 11 -0.18 14.82 -21.29
CA LYS A 11 -1.19 14.13 -22.08
C LYS A 11 -1.90 13.05 -21.24
N GLU A 12 -3.09 12.64 -21.69
CA GLU A 12 -3.79 11.43 -21.22
C GLU A 12 -4.15 11.41 -19.71
N GLY A 13 -4.40 12.58 -19.12
CA GLY A 13 -4.77 12.68 -17.70
C GLY A 13 -3.59 12.53 -16.74
N ILE A 14 -2.36 12.48 -17.24
CA ILE A 14 -1.14 12.46 -16.44
C ILE A 14 -0.79 13.87 -15.99
N ILE A 15 -0.44 14.02 -14.71
CA ILE A 15 -0.02 15.30 -14.12
C ILE A 15 1.39 15.13 -13.57
N LEU A 16 2.32 15.98 -14.02
CA LEU A 16 3.64 16.08 -13.43
C LEU A 16 3.59 17.02 -12.23
N VAL A 17 3.87 16.50 -11.03
CA VAL A 17 3.94 17.27 -9.79
C VAL A 17 5.38 17.57 -9.45
N LYS A 18 5.76 18.85 -9.48
CA LYS A 18 7.08 19.34 -9.13
C LYS A 18 7.05 19.89 -7.70
N PHE A 19 7.84 19.26 -6.83
CA PHE A 19 8.03 19.72 -5.46
C PHE A 19 9.28 20.59 -5.39
N GLY A 20 9.20 21.73 -4.70
CA GLY A 20 10.37 22.57 -4.40
C GLY A 20 11.38 21.89 -3.46
N ASN A 21 10.99 20.78 -2.82
CA ASN A 21 11.78 20.09 -1.81
C ASN A 21 11.66 18.56 -1.93
N VAL A 22 12.81 17.89 -1.83
CA VAL A 22 12.94 16.43 -1.96
C VAL A 22 12.29 15.71 -0.79
N GLU A 23 12.37 16.25 0.41
CA GLU A 23 11.79 15.68 1.64
C GLU A 23 10.26 15.72 1.57
N ASP A 24 9.68 16.78 1.04
CA ASP A 24 8.24 16.86 0.78
C ASP A 24 7.79 15.85 -0.27
N ARG A 25 8.53 15.72 -1.39
CA ARG A 25 8.26 14.69 -2.38
C ARG A 25 8.27 13.29 -1.76
N LYS A 26 9.31 12.97 -0.97
CA LYS A 26 9.43 11.67 -0.28
C LYS A 26 8.27 11.46 0.69
N ARG A 27 7.94 12.46 1.50
CA ARG A 27 6.83 12.41 2.46
C ARG A 27 5.50 12.16 1.76
N ILE A 28 5.21 12.90 0.69
CA ILE A 28 3.95 12.76 -0.06
C ILE A 28 3.87 11.38 -0.74
N LEU A 29 4.94 10.91 -1.38
CA LEU A 29 4.98 9.55 -1.93
C LEU A 29 4.81 8.49 -0.83
N ASN A 30 5.41 8.68 0.35
CA ASN A 30 5.29 7.76 1.48
C ASN A 30 3.93 7.82 2.18
N LEU A 31 3.08 8.80 1.91
CA LEU A 31 1.72 8.85 2.49
C LEU A 31 0.64 8.28 1.57
N SER A 32 1.03 7.79 0.38
CA SER A 32 0.17 7.02 -0.54
C SER A 32 -0.49 5.81 0.16
N PRO A 33 -1.68 5.40 -0.28
CA PRO A 33 -2.40 5.83 -1.49
C PRO A 33 -3.09 7.20 -1.30
N TRP A 34 -3.31 7.89 -2.42
CA TRP A 34 -3.98 9.19 -2.44
C TRP A 34 -5.28 9.11 -3.20
N PHE A 35 -6.27 9.86 -2.75
CA PHE A 35 -7.59 9.91 -3.37
C PHE A 35 -7.95 11.35 -3.68
N PHE A 36 -8.53 11.56 -4.85
CA PHE A 36 -9.13 12.81 -5.27
C PHE A 36 -10.52 12.49 -5.81
N ASP A 37 -11.55 13.10 -5.23
CA ASP A 37 -12.96 12.84 -5.59
C ASP A 37 -13.32 11.34 -5.63
N GLN A 38 -12.92 10.59 -4.60
CA GLN A 38 -13.11 9.14 -4.47
C GLN A 38 -12.37 8.28 -5.52
N CYS A 39 -11.65 8.89 -6.45
CA CYS A 39 -10.78 8.21 -7.41
C CYS A 39 -9.36 8.09 -6.85
N LEU A 40 -8.72 6.93 -7.07
CA LEU A 40 -7.31 6.75 -6.70
C LEU A 40 -6.44 7.63 -7.60
N PHE A 41 -5.63 8.48 -6.97
CA PHE A 41 -4.59 9.25 -7.64
C PHE A 41 -3.23 8.54 -7.46
N ALA A 42 -2.91 7.66 -8.40
CA ALA A 42 -1.66 6.92 -8.38
C ALA A 42 -0.47 7.85 -8.67
N MET A 43 0.45 7.97 -7.72
CA MET A 43 1.67 8.76 -7.86
C MET A 43 2.90 7.87 -7.91
N LEU A 44 3.73 8.12 -8.92
CA LEU A 44 4.99 7.42 -9.14
C LEU A 44 6.15 8.42 -9.08
N PRO A 45 7.33 8.02 -8.57
CA PRO A 45 8.53 8.83 -8.67
C PRO A 45 8.86 9.09 -10.15
N TYR A 46 9.12 10.36 -10.49
CA TYR A 46 9.63 10.71 -11.82
C TYR A 46 11.05 10.13 -12.01
N VAL A 47 11.24 9.45 -13.14
CA VAL A 47 12.52 8.94 -13.62
C VAL A 47 12.93 9.75 -14.84
N LYS A 48 14.13 10.35 -14.77
CA LYS A 48 14.71 11.12 -15.88
C LYS A 48 14.86 10.20 -17.10
N ASP A 49 14.58 10.74 -18.28
CA ASP A 49 14.71 10.06 -19.58
C ASP A 49 13.76 8.86 -19.79
N LYS A 50 12.83 8.62 -18.86
CA LYS A 50 11.76 7.63 -19.02
C LYS A 50 10.56 8.25 -19.76
N GLU A 51 10.13 7.61 -20.83
CA GLU A 51 8.93 8.00 -21.61
C GLU A 51 7.66 7.93 -20.75
N ILE A 52 6.75 8.87 -20.94
CA ILE A 52 5.54 9.01 -20.12
C ILE A 52 4.63 7.79 -20.27
N GLU A 53 4.54 7.26 -21.48
CA GLU A 53 3.74 6.12 -21.89
C GLU A 53 4.25 4.81 -21.27
N SER A 54 5.49 4.77 -20.77
CA SER A 54 6.08 3.62 -20.10
C SER A 54 5.83 3.57 -18.60
N TYR A 55 5.10 4.54 -18.04
CA TYR A 55 4.68 4.51 -16.63
C TYR A 55 3.43 3.66 -16.45
N THR A 56 3.49 2.70 -15.53
CA THR A 56 2.37 1.84 -15.19
C THR A 56 1.74 2.28 -13.87
N PHE A 57 0.54 2.86 -13.95
CA PHE A 57 -0.17 3.45 -12.80
C PHE A 57 -1.12 2.47 -12.08
N ASN A 58 -1.16 1.20 -12.48
CA ASN A 58 -2.00 0.18 -11.85
C ASN A 58 -1.43 -0.36 -10.53
N LEU A 59 -0.16 -0.09 -10.23
CA LEU A 59 0.49 -0.49 -8.99
C LEU A 59 0.41 0.66 -7.98
N SER A 60 -0.21 0.41 -6.84
CA SER A 60 -0.30 1.41 -5.78
C SER A 60 -0.06 0.78 -4.40
N PRO A 61 0.72 1.44 -3.54
CA PRO A 61 0.94 0.96 -2.18
C PRO A 61 -0.30 1.21 -1.31
N PHE A 62 -0.74 0.19 -0.58
CA PHE A 62 -1.80 0.29 0.40
C PHE A 62 -1.32 -0.15 1.77
N TRP A 63 -1.82 0.50 2.81
CA TRP A 63 -1.81 -0.06 4.15
C TRP A 63 -2.95 -1.06 4.26
N VAL A 64 -2.65 -2.25 4.76
CA VAL A 64 -3.60 -3.34 5.01
C VAL A 64 -3.41 -3.84 6.44
N ARG A 65 -4.52 -4.27 7.04
CA ARG A 65 -4.54 -4.93 8.35
C ARG A 65 -4.87 -6.39 8.15
N ILE A 66 -4.05 -7.26 8.71
CA ILE A 66 -4.20 -8.70 8.64
C ILE A 66 -4.72 -9.20 9.98
N PHE A 67 -5.92 -9.77 9.98
CA PHE A 67 -6.65 -10.27 11.15
C PHE A 67 -6.69 -11.79 11.17
N ASN A 68 -7.15 -12.34 12.30
CA ASN A 68 -7.33 -13.77 12.56
C ASN A 68 -6.01 -14.56 12.54
N ILE A 69 -4.90 -13.88 12.81
CA ILE A 69 -3.62 -14.54 13.07
C ILE A 69 -3.67 -15.03 14.52
N PRO A 70 -3.45 -16.33 14.78
CA PRO A 70 -3.29 -16.83 16.14
C PRO A 70 -2.22 -16.03 16.88
N PHE A 71 -2.47 -15.68 18.14
CA PHE A 71 -1.60 -14.74 18.85
C PHE A 71 -0.16 -15.29 18.95
N GLU A 72 -0.04 -16.58 19.24
CA GLU A 72 1.21 -17.33 19.29
C GLU A 72 2.00 -17.33 17.96
N CYS A 73 1.34 -17.02 16.85
CA CYS A 73 1.95 -16.94 15.52
C CYS A 73 2.18 -15.49 15.06
N MET A 74 1.81 -14.48 15.86
CA MET A 74 1.89 -13.08 15.45
C MET A 74 3.32 -12.55 15.59
N ASP A 75 4.21 -12.98 14.70
CA ASP A 75 5.60 -12.54 14.65
C ASP A 75 5.98 -11.87 13.31
N ARG A 76 7.19 -11.32 13.27
CA ARG A 76 7.69 -10.58 12.11
C ARG A 76 7.91 -11.49 10.89
N SER A 77 8.18 -12.78 11.09
CA SER A 77 8.33 -13.75 9.99
C SER A 77 6.98 -13.97 9.31
N VAL A 78 5.93 -14.23 10.09
CA VAL A 78 4.57 -14.37 9.56
C VAL A 78 4.11 -13.09 8.86
N ALA A 79 4.44 -11.92 9.41
CA ALA A 79 4.19 -10.63 8.75
C ALA A 79 4.85 -10.53 7.37
N MET A 80 6.10 -10.98 7.25
CA MET A 80 6.84 -11.01 5.99
C MET A 80 6.22 -11.98 5.00
N ASP A 81 5.96 -13.22 5.42
CA ASP A 81 5.40 -14.27 4.59
C ASP A 81 4.02 -13.88 4.05
N VAL A 82 3.15 -13.36 4.91
CA VAL A 82 1.81 -12.89 4.51
C VAL A 82 1.92 -11.69 3.56
N GLY A 83 2.80 -10.73 3.84
CA GLY A 83 3.00 -9.57 2.97
C GLY A 83 3.42 -9.96 1.55
N CYS A 84 4.38 -10.87 1.44
CA CYS A 84 4.84 -11.45 0.17
C CYS A 84 3.76 -12.30 -0.51
N ALA A 85 2.92 -13.02 0.26
CA ALA A 85 1.83 -13.80 -0.30
C ALA A 85 0.70 -12.92 -0.89
N ILE A 86 0.50 -11.70 -0.35
CA ILE A 86 -0.44 -10.74 -0.93
C ILE A 86 0.09 -10.26 -2.28
N ARG A 87 1.31 -9.69 -2.29
CA ARG A 87 2.06 -9.33 -3.50
C ARG A 87 3.50 -8.93 -3.17
N GLU A 88 3.77 -7.65 -2.93
CA GLU A 88 5.08 -7.12 -2.60
C GLU A 88 4.98 -6.33 -1.30
N LEU A 89 5.74 -6.75 -0.29
CA LEU A 89 5.78 -6.10 1.01
C LEU A 89 6.77 -4.93 1.00
N ILE A 90 6.28 -3.73 1.32
CA ILE A 90 7.06 -2.49 1.37
C ILE A 90 7.49 -2.18 2.81
N ALA A 91 6.58 -2.34 3.76
CA ALA A 91 6.85 -2.02 5.16
C ALA A 91 5.94 -2.82 6.09
N ILE A 92 6.43 -3.04 7.30
CA ILE A 92 5.66 -3.61 8.41
C ILE A 92 5.55 -2.52 9.46
N ASN A 93 4.33 -2.13 9.84
CA ASN A 93 4.15 -1.30 11.02
C ASN A 93 4.09 -2.21 12.25
N TRP A 94 5.27 -2.47 12.79
CA TRP A 94 5.47 -3.36 13.93
C TRP A 94 5.34 -2.55 15.23
N ARG A 95 4.21 -2.68 15.93
CA ARG A 95 3.91 -1.93 17.17
C ARG A 95 4.45 -2.61 18.44
N ASP A 96 5.56 -3.32 18.35
CA ASP A 96 6.18 -4.02 19.50
C ASP A 96 6.51 -3.13 20.70
N ARG A 97 6.57 -1.81 20.51
CA ARG A 97 7.05 -0.89 21.56
C ARG A 97 6.05 -0.55 22.64
N ASP A 98 4.75 -0.81 22.44
CA ASP A 98 3.72 -0.34 23.38
C ASP A 98 3.20 -1.44 24.33
N GLY A 99 3.76 -2.64 24.30
CA GLY A 99 3.40 -3.73 25.23
C GLY A 99 1.95 -4.22 25.13
N GLY A 100 1.23 -3.80 24.09
CA GLY A 100 -0.16 -4.14 23.84
C GLY A 100 -0.31 -5.31 22.87
N TRP A 101 -1.15 -6.27 23.23
CA TRP A 101 -1.61 -7.32 22.34
C TRP A 101 -2.40 -6.66 21.20
N THR A 102 -1.93 -6.76 19.96
CA THR A 102 -2.63 -6.19 18.80
C THR A 102 -3.47 -7.25 18.10
N GLU A 103 -4.72 -6.95 17.75
CA GLU A 103 -5.61 -7.89 17.05
C GLU A 103 -5.24 -8.13 15.57
N TYR A 104 -4.26 -7.38 15.04
CA TYR A 104 -3.85 -7.45 13.64
C TYR A 104 -2.40 -7.03 13.44
N ILE A 105 -1.80 -7.52 12.36
CA ILE A 105 -0.55 -6.99 11.81
C ILE A 105 -0.89 -5.96 10.75
N GLN A 106 -0.23 -4.79 10.79
CA GLN A 106 -0.39 -3.78 9.75
C GLN A 106 0.79 -3.82 8.77
N LEU A 107 0.48 -4.04 7.50
CA LEU A 107 1.44 -4.18 6.41
C LEU A 107 1.21 -3.09 5.38
N ARG A 108 2.28 -2.63 4.75
CA ARG A 108 2.23 -1.81 3.55
C ARG A 108 2.63 -2.67 2.37
N VAL A 109 1.74 -2.86 1.41
CA VAL A 109 1.95 -3.75 0.26
C VAL A 109 1.62 -3.03 -1.04
N ILE A 110 2.30 -3.40 -2.14
CA ILE A 110 1.90 -2.98 -3.49
C ILE A 110 0.69 -3.81 -3.93
N ILE A 111 -0.35 -3.15 -4.44
CA ILE A 111 -1.58 -3.79 -4.93
C ILE A 111 -1.76 -3.48 -6.40
N ASP A 112 -2.28 -4.46 -7.16
CA ASP A 112 -2.80 -4.21 -8.50
C ASP A 112 -4.20 -3.69 -8.37
N ILE A 113 -4.45 -2.49 -8.84
CA ILE A 113 -5.79 -1.91 -8.82
C ILE A 113 -6.60 -2.32 -10.04
N SER A 114 -6.00 -2.99 -11.03
CA SER A 114 -6.74 -3.61 -12.13
C SER A 114 -7.36 -4.96 -11.75
N GLU A 115 -6.95 -5.53 -10.61
CA GLU A 115 -7.41 -6.83 -10.14
C GLU A 115 -8.38 -6.68 -8.95
N PRO A 116 -9.31 -7.63 -8.74
CA PRO A 116 -10.12 -7.67 -7.54
C PRO A 116 -9.25 -7.73 -6.27
N LEU A 117 -9.61 -6.91 -5.29
CA LEU A 117 -8.91 -6.88 -4.00
C LEU A 117 -9.09 -8.21 -3.26
N ARG A 118 -7.96 -8.85 -2.92
CA ARG A 118 -7.95 -10.07 -2.10
C ARG A 118 -8.47 -9.74 -0.70
N ARG A 119 -9.43 -10.52 -0.21
CA ARG A 119 -9.99 -10.33 1.15
C ARG A 119 -9.43 -11.29 2.19
N VAL A 120 -8.74 -12.33 1.74
CA VAL A 120 -8.15 -13.36 2.62
C VAL A 120 -6.80 -13.83 2.07
N VAL A 121 -5.95 -14.33 2.96
CA VAL A 121 -4.75 -15.11 2.64
C VAL A 121 -4.86 -16.47 3.32
N HIS A 122 -4.59 -17.54 2.57
CA HIS A 122 -4.40 -18.87 3.13
C HIS A 122 -2.94 -19.04 3.50
N PHE A 123 -2.67 -19.27 4.79
CA PHE A 123 -1.33 -19.47 5.32
C PHE A 123 -1.17 -20.90 5.80
N VAL A 124 -0.14 -21.59 5.32
CA VAL A 124 0.17 -22.96 5.72
C VAL A 124 1.38 -22.91 6.64
N ASN A 125 1.22 -23.36 7.89
CA ASN A 125 2.33 -23.39 8.85
C ASN A 125 3.27 -24.60 8.60
N GLY A 126 4.34 -24.70 9.37
CA GLY A 126 5.32 -25.79 9.25
C GLY A 126 4.75 -27.20 9.51
N GLU A 127 3.58 -27.31 10.13
CA GLU A 127 2.87 -28.56 10.40
C GLU A 127 1.87 -28.92 9.29
N GLY A 128 1.74 -28.10 8.25
CA GLY A 128 0.80 -28.28 7.15
C GLY A 128 -0.63 -27.80 7.46
N VAL A 129 -0.86 -27.19 8.63
CA VAL A 129 -2.16 -26.64 9.02
C VAL A 129 -2.41 -25.34 8.24
N THR A 130 -3.53 -25.28 7.53
CA THR A 130 -3.96 -24.09 6.80
C THR A 130 -4.83 -23.20 7.68
N THR A 131 -4.42 -21.95 7.86
CA THR A 131 -5.21 -20.91 8.54
C THR A 131 -5.61 -19.82 7.54
N VAL A 132 -6.79 -19.24 7.73
CA VAL A 132 -7.30 -18.16 6.88
C VAL A 132 -7.15 -16.82 7.60
N TYR A 133 -6.31 -15.95 7.07
CA TYR A 133 -6.13 -14.60 7.57
C TYR A 133 -6.98 -13.62 6.77
N ALA A 134 -7.66 -12.71 7.45
CA ALA A 134 -8.53 -11.73 6.81
C ALA A 134 -7.78 -10.43 6.52
N ILE A 135 -7.90 -9.91 5.29
CA ILE A 135 -7.29 -8.66 4.84
C ILE A 135 -8.34 -7.55 4.92
N LYS A 136 -8.03 -6.47 5.64
CA LYS A 136 -8.80 -5.21 5.58
C LYS A 136 -7.90 -4.10 5.10
N TYR A 137 -8.23 -3.54 3.94
CA TYR A 137 -7.51 -2.40 3.37
C TYR A 137 -7.86 -1.11 4.10
N GLU A 138 -6.88 -0.24 4.24
CA GLU A 138 -7.07 1.10 4.79
C GLU A 138 -7.23 2.12 3.67
N ARG A 139 -8.04 3.15 3.95
CA ARG A 139 -8.28 4.26 3.02
C ARG A 139 -8.74 3.80 1.64
N LEU A 140 -9.54 2.73 1.55
CA LEU A 140 -10.27 2.48 0.31
C LEU A 140 -11.34 3.56 0.14
N PRO A 141 -11.51 4.12 -1.06
CA PRO A 141 -12.70 4.90 -1.35
C PRO A 141 -13.90 3.96 -1.23
N THR A 142 -15.05 4.49 -0.84
CA THR A 142 -16.28 3.71 -0.73
C THR A 142 -16.59 3.16 -2.12
N PHE A 143 -16.23 1.90 -2.39
CA PHE A 143 -16.62 1.24 -3.62
C PHE A 143 -18.15 1.26 -3.67
N CYS A 144 -18.71 1.92 -4.67
CA CYS A 144 -20.11 1.73 -5.00
C CYS A 144 -20.24 0.27 -5.43
N TYR A 145 -20.96 -0.50 -4.61
CA TYR A 145 -21.48 -1.80 -5.01
C TYR A 145 -22.43 -1.53 -6.18
N ASN A 146 -21.97 -1.79 -7.41
CA ASN A 146 -22.88 -2.00 -8.52
C ASN A 146 -23.26 -3.48 -8.56
#